data_AF-A0A2N7QBA1-F1
#
_entry.id   AF-A0A2N7QBA1-F1
#
_cell.length_a   1.000
_cell.length_b   1.000
_cell.length_c   1.000
_cell.angle_alpha   90.00
_cell.angle_beta   90.00
_cell.angle_gamma   90.00
#
_symmetry.space_group_name_H-M   'P 1'
#
loop_
_entity.id
_entity.type
_entity.pdbx_description
1 polymer ?
#
loop_
_entity_poly.entity_id
_entity_poly.type
_entity_poly.pdbx_seq_one_letter_code
_entity_poly.pdbx_strand_id
1 'polypeptide(L)'
;MDIYTSNESGSKRSPIRRILESGRPYLPALGGFGNVSVKYAVSSRLSFIAEAKARYGKISNFKGSEFSLYIDDNGNIGYNEYKGKLWFYPTNIDYWIGTSYSQLEISPVKPDMVWLSESILENIRKANLNLTGLSFGIGLKIRLF
;
A
#
# COMPACT_ATOMS: atom_id res chain seq x y z
N MET A 1 -24.89 1.02 -19.07
CA MET A 1 -24.40 0.59 -20.40
C MET A 1 -23.08 -0.10 -20.12
N ASP A 2 -23.17 -1.39 -19.81
CA ASP A 2 -22.08 -2.17 -19.23
C ASP A 2 -21.28 -2.83 -20.34
N ILE A 3 -19.97 -2.57 -20.37
CA ILE A 3 -19.06 -3.21 -21.31
C ILE A 3 -18.50 -4.46 -20.62
N TYR A 4 -19.25 -5.54 -20.69
CA TYR A 4 -18.75 -6.89 -20.42
C TYR A 4 -17.99 -7.37 -21.65
N THR A 5 -16.67 -7.42 -21.59
CA THR A 5 -15.88 -8.20 -22.56
C THR A 5 -15.68 -9.60 -22.01
N SER A 6 -16.58 -10.53 -22.37
CA SER A 6 -16.32 -11.96 -22.29
C SER A 6 -15.34 -12.34 -23.41
N ASN A 7 -14.10 -12.65 -23.06
CA ASN A 7 -13.16 -13.19 -24.04
C ASN A 7 -13.33 -14.70 -24.13
N GLU A 8 -13.78 -15.16 -25.29
CA GLU A 8 -13.86 -16.56 -25.67
C GLU A 8 -12.50 -17.25 -25.65
N SER A 9 -12.55 -18.51 -25.20
CA SER A 9 -11.78 -19.68 -25.66
C SER A 9 -10.62 -19.42 -26.63
N GLY A 10 -9.38 -19.50 -26.14
CA GLY A 10 -8.21 -19.53 -27.00
C GLY A 10 -6.87 -19.59 -26.28
N SER A 11 -6.16 -20.72 -26.44
CA SER A 11 -4.74 -20.95 -26.13
C SER A 11 -4.37 -21.08 -24.63
N LYS A 12 -4.16 -22.35 -24.22
CA LYS A 12 -3.40 -22.81 -23.04
C LYS A 12 -2.02 -22.14 -22.94
N ARG A 13 -1.93 -20.96 -22.35
CA ARG A 13 -0.67 -20.41 -21.83
C ARG A 13 -0.87 -20.14 -20.34
N SER A 14 -0.01 -20.74 -19.53
CA SER A 14 -0.02 -20.60 -18.07
C SER A 14 -0.09 -19.10 -17.69
N PRO A 15 -1.02 -18.70 -16.81
CA PRO A 15 -1.19 -17.31 -16.39
C PRO A 15 0.09 -16.72 -15.75
N ILE A 16 0.96 -17.57 -15.23
CA ILE A 16 2.27 -17.20 -14.64
C ILE A 16 3.16 -16.50 -15.68
N ARG A 17 3.10 -16.88 -16.97
CA ARG A 17 3.92 -16.24 -18.01
C ARG A 17 3.43 -14.85 -18.42
N ARG A 18 2.11 -14.56 -18.32
CA ARG A 18 1.58 -13.21 -18.65
C ARG A 18 1.94 -12.15 -17.62
N ILE A 19 2.11 -12.54 -16.35
CA ILE A 19 2.52 -11.62 -15.28
C ILE A 19 3.90 -11.02 -15.58
N LEU A 20 4.80 -11.82 -16.16
CA LEU A 20 6.14 -11.38 -16.58
C LEU A 20 6.15 -10.50 -17.84
N GLU A 21 5.15 -10.64 -18.73
CA GLU A 21 5.08 -9.91 -20.01
C GLU A 21 4.41 -8.53 -19.89
N SER A 22 3.83 -8.18 -18.73
CA SER A 22 3.11 -6.91 -18.55
C SER A 22 3.99 -5.65 -18.50
N GLY A 23 5.32 -5.81 -18.52
CA GLY A 23 6.32 -4.98 -19.21
C GLY A 23 6.34 -3.46 -19.01
N ARG A 24 5.47 -2.89 -18.18
CA ARG A 24 5.52 -1.46 -17.84
C ARG A 24 6.61 -1.32 -16.78
N PRO A 25 7.65 -0.51 -17.02
CA PRO A 25 8.66 -0.28 -15.99
C PRO A 25 7.93 0.28 -14.76
N TYR A 26 7.99 -0.48 -13.67
CA TYR A 26 7.68 0.02 -12.35
C TYR A 26 8.61 1.22 -12.17
N LEU A 27 8.06 2.43 -12.17
CA LEU A 27 8.85 3.61 -11.83
C LEU A 27 9.36 3.36 -10.41
N PRO A 28 10.69 3.22 -10.21
CA PRO A 28 11.22 2.98 -8.89
C PRO A 28 10.77 4.15 -8.01
N ALA A 29 10.22 3.81 -6.85
CA ALA A 29 9.89 4.81 -5.86
C ALA A 29 11.19 5.48 -5.41
N LEU A 30 11.42 6.70 -5.89
CA LEU A 30 12.54 7.52 -5.44
C LEU A 30 12.17 8.10 -4.08
N GLY A 31 12.96 7.74 -3.07
CA GLY A 31 12.86 8.26 -1.71
C GLY A 31 14.24 8.61 -1.20
N GLY A 32 14.32 9.67 -0.40
CA GLY A 32 15.54 10.12 0.25
C GLY A 32 15.44 9.97 1.76
N PHE A 33 16.55 9.65 2.40
CA PHE A 33 16.68 9.74 3.85
C PHE A 33 17.89 10.61 4.19
N GLY A 34 17.75 11.44 5.22
CA GLY A 34 18.80 12.30 5.74
C GLY A 34 18.85 12.19 7.26
N ASN A 35 20.05 12.22 7.81
CA ASN A 35 20.25 12.31 9.25
C ASN A 35 21.28 13.39 9.55
N VAL A 36 20.96 14.22 10.54
CA VAL A 36 21.87 15.17 11.14
C VAL A 36 21.98 14.79 12.62
N SER A 37 23.21 14.69 13.13
CA SER A 37 23.45 14.46 14.55
C SER A 37 24.47 15.46 15.08
N VAL A 38 24.17 16.00 16.26
CA VAL A 38 25.07 16.87 17.02
C VAL A 38 25.51 16.12 18.25
N LYS A 39 26.81 16.02 18.45
CA LYS A 39 27.41 15.36 19.61
C LYS A 39 28.19 16.39 20.42
N TYR A 40 27.80 16.56 21.68
CA TYR A 40 28.54 17.35 22.65
C TYR A 40 29.27 16.42 23.62
N ALA A 41 30.61 16.43 23.59
CA ALA A 41 31.42 15.64 24.52
C ALA A 41 31.63 16.43 25.82
N VAL A 42 31.06 15.95 26.91
CA VAL A 42 31.24 16.53 28.26
C VAL A 42 32.57 16.06 28.86
N SER A 43 32.96 14.83 28.55
CA SER A 43 34.27 14.27 28.91
C SER A 43 34.72 13.27 27.86
N SER A 44 35.92 12.71 28.00
CA SER A 44 36.40 11.59 27.18
C SER A 44 35.50 10.35 27.26
N ARG A 45 34.65 10.26 28.29
CA ARG A 45 33.76 9.13 28.59
C ARG A 45 32.28 9.44 28.50
N LEU A 46 31.88 10.72 28.46
CA LEU A 46 30.49 11.16 28.48
C LEU A 46 30.20 12.08 27.30
N SER A 47 29.15 11.78 26.54
CA SER A 47 28.68 12.65 25.46
C SER A 47 27.17 12.69 25.37
N PHE A 48 26.63 13.88 25.15
CA PHE A 48 25.24 14.11 24.77
C PHE A 48 25.13 14.04 23.25
N ILE A 49 24.09 13.39 22.77
CA ILE A 49 23.80 13.25 21.34
C ILE A 49 22.37 13.73 21.11
N ALA A 50 22.21 14.65 20.17
CA ALA A 50 20.92 15.02 19.61
C ALA A 50 20.90 14.61 18.14
N GLU A 51 19.85 13.93 17.71
CA GLU A 51 19.67 13.44 16.34
C GLU A 51 18.36 13.96 15.77
N ALA A 52 18.42 14.43 14.52
CA ALA A 52 17.27 14.70 13.68
C ALA A 52 17.35 13.77 12.45
N LYS A 53 16.28 13.04 12.18
CA LYS A 53 16.16 12.17 10.99
C LYS A 53 14.98 12.65 10.17
N ALA A 54 15.22 12.87 8.90
CA ALA A 54 14.21 13.21 7.91
C ALA A 54 14.13 12.09 6.88
N ARG A 55 12.92 11.67 6.56
CA ARG A 55 12.64 10.72 5.49
C ARG A 55 11.64 11.36 4.55
N TYR A 56 11.87 11.22 3.27
CA TYR A 56 10.94 11.62 2.22
C TYR A 56 10.76 10.45 1.27
N GLY A 57 9.52 9.98 1.16
CA GLY A 57 9.19 8.89 0.25
C GLY A 57 7.69 8.83 0.10
N LYS A 58 7.21 9.08 -1.13
CA LYS A 58 5.79 8.99 -1.45
C LYS A 58 5.61 8.08 -2.64
N ILE A 59 4.98 6.94 -2.41
CA ILE A 59 4.54 6.03 -3.47
C ILE A 59 3.03 6.23 -3.63
N SER A 60 2.60 6.49 -4.85
CA SER A 60 1.19 6.73 -5.17
C SER A 60 0.84 6.06 -6.48
N ASN A 61 -0.46 5.98 -6.77
CA ASN A 61 -0.99 5.36 -7.99
C ASN A 61 -0.60 3.89 -8.14
N PHE A 62 -0.69 3.12 -7.06
CA PHE A 62 -0.60 1.66 -7.14
C PHE A 62 -1.64 1.15 -8.14
N LYS A 63 -1.16 0.44 -9.16
CA LYS A 63 -1.98 -0.26 -10.15
C LYS A 63 -1.72 -1.74 -9.98
N GLY A 64 -2.77 -2.54 -10.08
CA GLY A 64 -2.69 -3.98 -9.93
C GLY A 64 -3.70 -4.69 -10.81
N SER A 65 -3.57 -6.01 -10.84
CA SER A 65 -4.56 -6.93 -11.37
C SER A 65 -4.97 -7.90 -10.28
N GLU A 66 -6.27 -8.06 -10.06
CA GLU A 66 -6.82 -9.06 -9.14
C GLU A 66 -7.41 -10.22 -9.95
N PHE A 67 -7.19 -11.45 -9.47
CA PHE A 67 -7.71 -12.67 -10.09
C PHE A 67 -8.73 -13.28 -9.15
N SER A 68 -9.97 -13.41 -9.59
CA SER A 68 -10.97 -14.23 -8.90
C SER A 68 -11.26 -15.49 -9.71
N LEU A 69 -11.33 -16.61 -9.00
CA LEU A 69 -11.75 -17.89 -9.56
C LEU A 69 -13.24 -18.04 -9.28
N TYR A 70 -13.99 -18.52 -10.26
CA TYR A 70 -15.39 -18.88 -10.08
C TYR A 70 -15.66 -20.24 -10.68
N ILE A 71 -16.62 -20.96 -10.11
CA ILE A 71 -17.13 -22.22 -10.65
C ILE A 71 -18.46 -21.85 -11.31
N ASP A 72 -18.60 -22.14 -12.60
CA ASP A 72 -19.87 -21.94 -13.29
C ASP A 72 -20.90 -23.02 -12.89
N ASP A 73 -22.16 -22.83 -13.29
CA ASP A 73 -23.25 -23.77 -12.98
C ASP A 73 -23.02 -25.18 -13.58
N ASN A 74 -22.06 -25.31 -14.51
CA ASN A 74 -21.67 -26.56 -15.17
C ASN A 74 -20.43 -27.20 -14.51
N GLY A 75 -19.93 -26.64 -13.40
CA GLY A 75 -18.76 -27.13 -12.67
C GLY A 75 -17.40 -26.79 -13.29
N ASN A 76 -17.35 -25.92 -14.31
CA ASN A 76 -16.10 -25.46 -14.89
C ASN A 76 -15.49 -24.32 -14.06
N ILE A 77 -14.17 -24.34 -13.95
CA ILE A 77 -13.41 -23.27 -13.29
C ILE A 77 -13.11 -22.18 -14.31
N GLY A 78 -13.77 -21.04 -14.16
CA GLY A 78 -13.48 -19.79 -14.86
C GLY A 78 -12.59 -18.85 -14.03
N TYR A 79 -12.07 -17.82 -14.66
CA TYR A 79 -11.35 -16.74 -13.97
C TYR A 79 -11.77 -15.38 -14.49
N ASN A 80 -11.85 -14.41 -13.58
CA ASN A 80 -11.98 -13.00 -13.92
C ASN A 80 -10.68 -12.28 -13.56
N GLU A 81 -10.17 -11.45 -14.47
CA GLU A 81 -9.03 -10.56 -14.23
C GLU A 81 -9.54 -9.12 -14.14
N TYR A 82 -9.45 -8.52 -12.96
CA TYR A 82 -9.80 -7.11 -12.74
C TYR A 82 -8.56 -6.25 -12.78
N LYS A 83 -8.52 -5.23 -13.65
CA LYS A 83 -7.42 -4.27 -13.74
C LYS A 83 -7.88 -2.91 -13.25
N GLY A 84 -7.10 -2.31 -12.35
CA GLY A 84 -7.54 -1.07 -11.72
C GLY A 84 -6.48 -0.35 -10.91
N LYS A 85 -6.93 0.68 -10.19
CA LYS A 85 -6.17 1.34 -9.14
C LYS A 85 -6.44 0.60 -7.84
N LEU A 86 -5.44 0.55 -6.96
CA LEU A 86 -5.62 0.03 -5.62
C LEU A 86 -6.28 1.10 -4.75
N TRP A 87 -7.38 0.73 -4.10
CA TRP A 87 -8.16 1.57 -3.20
C TRP A 87 -8.12 1.01 -1.78
N PHE A 88 -7.99 1.90 -0.80
CA PHE A 88 -8.28 1.59 0.60
C PHE A 88 -9.70 2.01 0.91
N TYR A 89 -10.44 1.14 1.58
CA TYR A 89 -11.72 1.47 2.19
C TYR A 89 -11.82 0.83 3.58
N PRO A 90 -12.47 1.51 4.54
CA PRO A 90 -12.74 0.93 5.85
C PRO A 90 -13.87 -0.09 5.72
N THR A 91 -13.70 -1.30 6.24
CA THR A 91 -14.76 -2.33 6.22
C THR A 91 -15.51 -2.45 7.50
N ASN A 92 -14.81 -2.40 8.64
CA ASN A 92 -15.43 -2.60 9.95
C ASN A 92 -14.76 -1.71 10.98
N ILE A 93 -15.58 -1.00 11.75
CA ILE A 93 -15.17 -0.36 12.99
C ILE A 93 -15.53 -1.35 14.09
N ASP A 94 -14.53 -1.93 14.73
CA ASP A 94 -14.74 -2.67 15.96
C ASP A 94 -14.90 -1.67 17.10
N TYR A 95 -16.15 -1.42 17.47
CA TYR A 95 -16.53 -0.47 18.50
C TYR A 95 -16.05 -0.88 19.90
N TRP A 96 -15.78 -2.16 20.14
CA TRP A 96 -15.35 -2.65 21.46
C TRP A 96 -13.90 -2.30 21.75
N ILE A 97 -13.04 -2.33 20.73
CA ILE A 97 -11.61 -1.99 20.83
C ILE A 97 -11.27 -0.65 20.19
N GLY A 98 -12.27 0.09 19.72
CA GLY A 98 -12.10 1.40 19.06
C GLY A 98 -11.21 1.35 17.82
N THR A 99 -11.11 0.21 17.13
CA THR A 99 -10.17 0.00 16.03
C THR A 99 -10.91 -0.17 14.72
N SER A 100 -10.41 0.47 13.65
CA SER A 100 -10.96 0.30 12.31
C SER A 100 -10.06 -0.61 11.47
N TYR A 101 -10.68 -1.55 10.77
CA TYR A 101 -10.01 -2.40 9.79
C TYR A 101 -10.17 -1.78 8.40
N SER A 102 -9.06 -1.70 7.67
CA SER A 102 -9.04 -1.26 6.27
C SER A 102 -8.83 -2.46 5.37
N GLN A 103 -9.57 -2.51 4.25
CA GLN A 103 -9.33 -3.45 3.17
C GLN A 103 -8.75 -2.75 1.94
N LEU A 104 -8.23 -3.59 1.05
CA LEU A 104 -7.59 -3.21 -0.20
C LEU A 104 -8.35 -3.87 -1.35
N GLU A 105 -8.80 -3.09 -2.33
CA GLU A 105 -9.47 -3.58 -3.54
C GLU A 105 -8.87 -2.93 -4.79
N ILE A 106 -8.73 -3.73 -5.85
CA ILE A 106 -8.32 -3.23 -7.16
C ILE A 106 -9.58 -2.94 -7.98
N SER A 107 -9.83 -1.67 -8.27
CA SER A 107 -10.99 -1.25 -9.07
C SER A 107 -10.63 -0.15 -10.07
N PRO A 108 -11.17 -0.20 -11.31
CA PRO A 108 -10.97 0.86 -12.30
C PRO A 108 -11.60 2.20 -11.87
N VAL A 109 -12.67 2.14 -11.08
CA VAL A 109 -13.41 3.28 -10.53
C VAL A 109 -13.28 3.33 -9.01
N LYS A 110 -13.70 4.43 -8.37
CA LYS A 110 -13.80 4.46 -6.89
C LYS A 110 -14.85 3.41 -6.50
N PRO A 111 -14.55 2.47 -5.59
CA PRO A 111 -15.54 1.51 -5.11
C PRO A 111 -16.76 2.27 -4.58
N ASP A 112 -17.93 1.94 -5.14
CA ASP A 112 -19.20 2.47 -4.68
C ASP A 112 -19.79 1.46 -3.71
N MET A 113 -19.71 1.76 -2.42
CA MET A 113 -20.21 0.88 -1.37
C MET A 113 -21.51 1.46 -0.83
N VAL A 114 -22.56 1.32 -1.64
CA VAL A 114 -23.91 1.87 -1.42
C VAL A 114 -24.51 1.52 -0.03
N TRP A 115 -23.99 0.48 0.61
CA TRP A 115 -24.43 -0.02 1.92
C TRP A 115 -23.65 0.56 3.11
N LEU A 116 -22.60 1.36 2.89
CA LEU A 116 -21.80 1.99 3.94
C LEU A 116 -22.30 3.40 4.24
N SER A 117 -22.17 3.86 5.50
CA SER A 117 -22.53 5.23 5.87
C SER A 117 -21.68 6.26 5.12
N GLU A 118 -22.22 7.45 4.89
CA GLU A 118 -21.50 8.55 4.20
C GLU A 118 -20.14 8.85 4.86
N SER A 119 -20.07 8.80 6.18
CA SER A 119 -18.83 8.96 6.95
C SER A 119 -17.76 7.90 6.63
N ILE A 120 -18.13 6.70 6.19
CA ILE A 120 -17.20 5.65 5.78
C ILE A 120 -16.83 5.83 4.30
N LEU A 121 -17.77 6.27 3.45
CA LEU A 121 -17.54 6.57 2.03
C LEU A 121 -16.55 7.71 1.79
N GLU A 122 -16.51 8.68 2.71
CA GLU A 122 -15.51 9.76 2.73
C GLU A 122 -14.09 9.24 2.97
N ASN A 123 -13.95 8.10 3.67
CA ASN A 123 -12.66 7.51 4.01
C ASN A 123 -12.09 6.60 2.91
N ILE A 124 -12.86 6.34 1.84
CA ILE A 124 -12.39 5.61 0.66
C ILE A 124 -11.38 6.47 -0.10
N ARG A 125 -10.14 6.01 -0.15
CA ARG A 125 -9.01 6.75 -0.73
C ARG A 125 -8.15 5.85 -1.60
N LYS A 126 -7.50 6.44 -2.60
CA LYS A 126 -6.49 5.72 -3.39
C LYS A 126 -5.35 5.28 -2.48
N ALA A 127 -4.85 4.08 -2.70
CA ALA A 127 -3.67 3.62 -1.99
C ALA A 127 -2.48 4.54 -2.23
N ASN A 128 -1.94 5.05 -1.13
CA ASN A 128 -0.74 5.85 -1.08
C ASN A 128 0.12 5.36 0.10
N LEU A 129 1.40 5.14 -0.15
CA LEU A 129 2.37 4.87 0.90
C LEU A 129 3.17 6.15 1.10
N ASN A 130 2.92 6.83 2.21
CA ASN A 130 3.66 8.01 2.61
C ASN A 130 4.63 7.64 3.73
N LEU A 131 5.92 7.55 3.40
CA LEU A 131 7.02 7.31 4.33
C LEU A 131 7.68 8.63 4.78
N THR A 132 7.07 9.77 4.43
CA THR A 132 7.57 11.08 4.81
C THR A 132 7.38 11.31 6.29
N GLY A 133 8.46 11.68 6.98
CA GLY A 133 8.40 11.92 8.41
C GLY A 133 9.68 12.55 8.96
N LEU A 134 9.53 13.17 10.12
CA LEU A 134 10.61 13.71 10.93
C LEU A 134 10.62 12.95 12.25
N SER A 135 11.81 12.57 12.73
CA SER A 135 11.98 12.03 14.08
C SER A 135 13.16 12.68 14.76
N PHE A 136 12.99 13.00 16.04
CA PHE A 136 14.01 13.59 16.90
C PHE A 136 14.39 12.59 17.99
N GLY A 137 15.68 12.50 18.30
CA GLY A 137 16.18 11.66 19.37
C GLY A 137 17.20 12.42 20.21
N ILE A 138 17.11 12.31 21.53
CA ILE A 138 18.13 12.79 22.44
C ILE A 138 18.65 11.60 23.25
N GLY A 139 19.96 11.56 23.49
CA GLY A 139 20.58 10.43 24.16
C GLY A 139 21.87 10.81 24.86
N LEU A 140 22.23 9.96 25.82
CA LEU A 140 23.47 10.01 26.57
C LEU A 140 24.32 8.80 26.18
N LYS A 141 25.56 9.05 25.78
CA LYS A 141 26.54 8.02 25.48
C LYS A 141 27.62 8.04 26.55
N ILE A 142 27.66 6.95 27.33
CA ILE A 142 28.65 6.70 28.38
C ILE A 142 29.58 5.59 27.89
N ARG A 143 30.89 5.82 27.89
CA ARG A 143 31.91 4.79 27.63
C ARG A 143 32.42 4.27 28.98
N LEU A 144 32.20 2.98 29.25
CA LEU A 144 32.48 2.38 30.57
C LEU A 144 33.93 1.94 30.80
N PHE A 145 34.79 1.91 29.77
CA PHE A 145 36.22 1.58 29.92
C PHE A 145 37.05 2.43 28.94
#